data_AF-A0A7C4NJP5-F1
#
_entry.id   AF-A0A7C4NJP5-F1
#
_cell.length_a   1.000
_cell.length_b   1.000
_cell.length_c   1.000
_cell.angle_alpha   90.00
_cell.angle_beta   90.00
_cell.angle_gamma   90.00
#
_symmetry.space_group_name_H-M   'P 1'
#
loop_
_entity.id
_entity.type
_entity.pdbx_description
1 polymer ?
#
loop_
_entity_poly.entity_id
_entity_poly.type
_entity_poly.pdbx_seq_one_letter_code
_entity_poly.pdbx_strand_id
1 'polypeptide(L)'
;MPSRGELEFESKHWILIPLLSLILSIVGTIDMALCNITSLGLMCHFTWGIYARTTALPIAPVFLLLLMYPLKRTREVSVPTLVSIYIIGLVMSYYGFQDMVTFALHPVAHVMPILYSPEPLRTIMESWWWMPPYDVVREIIPGGMPVNWGAWAPTILFWTLYMYTFMFFTSSLMLLLRRRWIDVERVPFPHVLATYGTVEFIQAERTERRSIRPYIIGFIVGFLIEVQILLTYLFPWWPDIFGYRVNTTAVGCVCLPATDPLMQSIVHWGRFTKDPLAHAILFLAPLDILFSFTFFTILMIILDQAAYVLGYHTGLLTTGGGCRAIYDQALYWTPPFYWAYISMGGIVAIALMVMWHSRTYVADTFKEAIHGRPSNGEVFSYRTIYLLILMSAVFMIAYQCFSGITIAVALVGLMVTFLHSITDTYALGIAGCPFVHEKAVWM
;
A
#
# COMPACT_ATOMS: atom_id res chain seq x y z
N MET A 1 7.29 -20.55 -34.93
CA MET A 1 6.40 -19.83 -34.00
C MET A 1 6.72 -20.36 -32.61
N PRO A 2 7.38 -19.58 -31.74
CA PRO A 2 7.70 -20.05 -30.39
C PRO A 2 6.41 -20.16 -29.58
N SER A 3 6.17 -21.33 -29.01
CA SER A 3 5.08 -21.60 -28.07
C SER A 3 5.14 -20.60 -26.91
N ARG A 4 3.99 -20.01 -26.55
CA ARG A 4 3.84 -19.22 -25.33
C ARG A 4 4.37 -20.04 -24.15
N GLY A 5 5.50 -19.61 -23.59
CA GLY A 5 6.11 -20.23 -22.43
C GLY A 5 5.27 -19.95 -21.19
N GLU A 6 4.33 -20.83 -20.88
CA GLU A 6 3.81 -20.95 -19.52
C GLU A 6 4.96 -21.48 -18.66
N LEU A 7 5.42 -20.66 -17.71
CA LEU A 7 6.46 -21.05 -16.76
C LEU A 7 5.86 -22.11 -15.82
N GLU A 8 6.16 -23.38 -16.05
CA GLU A 8 5.78 -24.46 -15.14
C GLU A 8 6.57 -24.32 -13.83
N PHE A 9 5.88 -24.07 -12.72
CA PHE A 9 6.50 -24.07 -11.39
C PHE A 9 6.85 -25.50 -10.97
N GLU A 10 8.15 -25.82 -10.86
CA GLU A 10 8.58 -27.11 -10.32
C GLU A 10 8.04 -27.33 -8.90
N SER A 11 7.72 -28.60 -8.55
CA SER A 11 7.11 -28.97 -7.26
C SER A 11 7.90 -28.48 -6.02
N LYS A 12 9.20 -28.23 -6.18
CA LYS A 12 10.10 -27.70 -5.13
C LYS A 12 9.70 -26.30 -4.64
N HIS A 13 9.00 -25.50 -5.44
CA HIS A 13 8.62 -24.13 -5.09
C HIS A 13 7.50 -24.09 -4.03
N TRP A 14 6.69 -25.13 -3.92
CA TRP A 14 5.55 -25.20 -2.99
C TRP A 14 5.96 -25.22 -1.51
N ILE A 15 7.18 -25.68 -1.21
CA ILE A 15 7.73 -25.66 0.16
C ILE A 15 8.51 -24.37 0.40
N LEU A 16 9.22 -23.88 -0.61
CA LEU A 16 10.03 -22.66 -0.53
C LEU A 16 9.17 -21.44 -0.20
N ILE A 17 8.03 -21.28 -0.88
CA ILE A 17 7.14 -20.12 -0.72
C ILE A 17 6.65 -19.95 0.73
N PRO A 18 6.01 -20.96 1.37
CA PRO A 18 5.53 -20.82 2.74
C PRO A 18 6.69 -20.70 3.74
N LEU A 19 7.80 -21.41 3.53
CA LEU A 19 8.96 -21.30 4.42
C LEU A 19 9.58 -19.90 4.38
N LEU A 20 9.80 -19.35 3.18
CA LEU A 20 10.34 -18.00 3.02
C LEU A 20 9.38 -16.96 3.56
N SER A 21 8.08 -17.11 3.33
CA SER A 21 7.05 -16.21 3.88
C SER A 21 7.05 -16.23 5.41
N LEU A 22 7.18 -17.41 6.03
CA LEU A 22 7.27 -17.54 7.50
C LEU A 22 8.53 -16.86 8.04
N ILE A 23 9.69 -17.11 7.43
CA ILE A 23 10.97 -16.51 7.85
C ILE A 23 10.89 -14.99 7.72
N LEU A 24 10.41 -14.48 6.59
CA LEU A 24 10.29 -13.04 6.35
C LEU A 24 9.28 -12.39 7.30
N SER A 25 8.17 -13.05 7.61
CA SER A 25 7.22 -12.55 8.60
C SER A 25 7.84 -12.41 10.00
N ILE A 26 8.65 -13.39 10.43
CA ILE A 26 9.36 -13.32 11.73
C ILE A 26 10.40 -12.19 11.70
N VAL A 27 11.25 -12.15 10.67
CA VAL A 27 12.27 -11.09 10.50
C VAL A 27 11.62 -9.72 10.47
N GLY A 28 10.49 -9.60 9.79
CA GLY A 28 9.71 -8.37 9.69
C GLY A 28 9.14 -7.88 11.00
N THR A 29 8.59 -8.81 11.78
CA THR A 29 8.07 -8.50 13.12
C THR A 29 9.19 -8.02 14.04
N ILE A 30 10.38 -8.63 13.95
CA ILE A 30 11.56 -8.21 14.72
C ILE A 30 12.05 -6.84 14.26
N ASP A 31 12.15 -6.61 12.94
CA ASP A 31 12.53 -5.32 12.34
C ASP A 31 11.61 -4.20 12.83
N MET A 32 10.30 -4.40 12.76
CA MET A 32 9.30 -3.47 13.27
C MET A 32 9.43 -3.22 14.77
N ALA A 33 9.60 -4.27 15.58
CA ALA A 33 9.77 -4.12 17.02
C ALA A 33 11.01 -3.29 17.37
N LEU A 34 12.15 -3.55 16.70
CA LEU A 34 13.39 -2.82 16.91
C LEU A 34 13.28 -1.36 16.43
N CYS A 35 12.66 -1.13 15.27
CA CYS A 35 12.45 0.21 14.75
C CYS A 35 11.47 1.02 15.64
N ASN A 36 10.42 0.41 16.17
CA ASN A 36 9.46 1.07 17.04
C ASN A 36 10.08 1.47 18.40
N ILE A 37 10.91 0.61 18.99
CA ILE A 37 11.60 0.92 20.26
C ILE A 37 12.57 2.09 20.10
N THR A 38 13.19 2.24 18.93
CA THR A 38 14.20 3.28 18.68
C THR A 38 13.56 4.64 18.40
N SER A 39 12.63 4.73 17.44
CA SER A 39 11.74 5.88 17.27
C SER A 39 10.66 5.63 16.21
N LEU A 40 9.52 6.32 16.34
CA LEU A 40 8.46 6.35 15.32
C LEU A 40 9.01 6.77 13.93
N GLY A 41 10.03 7.64 13.90
CA GLY A 41 10.65 8.09 12.67
C GLY A 41 11.41 6.97 11.95
N LEU A 42 12.21 6.18 12.68
CA LEU A 42 12.93 5.05 12.09
C LEU A 42 11.97 3.98 11.57
N MET A 43 10.90 3.69 12.34
CA MET A 43 9.82 2.80 11.90
C MET A 43 9.12 3.28 10.63
N CYS A 44 9.01 4.59 10.41
CA CYS A 44 8.31 5.09 9.24
C CYS A 44 9.13 5.08 7.95
N HIS A 45 10.47 5.02 8.05
CA HIS A 45 11.37 5.23 6.92
C HIS A 45 12.27 4.03 6.59
N PHE A 46 12.68 3.25 7.58
CA PHE A 46 13.75 2.23 7.42
C PHE A 46 13.27 0.79 7.60
N THR A 47 11.97 0.56 7.70
CA THR A 47 11.43 -0.81 7.77
C THR A 47 11.49 -1.47 6.40
N TRP A 48 11.46 -2.80 6.38
CA TRP A 48 11.48 -3.56 5.12
C TRP A 48 10.14 -3.52 4.36
N GLY A 49 9.16 -2.75 4.84
CA GLY A 49 7.83 -2.60 4.27
C GLY A 49 7.75 -1.59 3.12
N ILE A 50 6.73 -0.74 3.17
CA ILE A 50 6.59 0.40 2.27
C ILE A 50 7.56 1.48 2.70
N TYR A 51 8.47 1.83 1.79
CA TYR A 51 9.48 2.83 2.03
C TYR A 51 8.99 4.22 1.57
N ALA A 52 8.59 4.36 0.30
CA ALA A 52 8.12 5.63 -0.24
C ALA A 52 6.61 5.72 -0.08
N ARG A 53 6.14 6.50 0.88
CA ARG A 53 4.71 6.57 1.24
C ARG A 53 3.83 7.18 0.16
N THR A 54 4.35 8.19 -0.53
CA THR A 54 3.60 8.89 -1.59
C THR A 54 3.33 8.01 -2.80
N THR A 55 4.19 7.03 -3.09
CA THR A 55 4.04 6.09 -4.22
C THR A 55 3.72 4.67 -3.77
N ALA A 56 3.63 4.45 -2.45
CA ALA A 56 3.53 3.15 -1.79
C ALA A 56 4.58 2.14 -2.28
N LEU A 57 5.84 2.55 -2.50
CA LEU A 57 6.87 1.66 -3.03
C LEU A 57 7.35 0.65 -1.98
N PRO A 58 7.23 -0.67 -2.24
CA PRO A 58 7.77 -1.71 -1.37
C PRO A 58 9.27 -1.94 -1.63
N ILE A 59 10.06 -2.08 -0.57
CA ILE A 59 11.53 -2.20 -0.72
C ILE A 59 12.05 -3.64 -0.59
N ALA A 60 11.41 -4.51 0.20
CA ALA A 60 11.84 -5.90 0.31
C ALA A 60 11.90 -6.67 -1.02
N PRO A 61 10.99 -6.54 -2.01
CA PRO A 61 11.13 -7.28 -3.26
C PRO A 61 12.42 -6.93 -4.01
N VAL A 62 12.90 -5.68 -3.90
CA VAL A 62 14.16 -5.24 -4.50
C VAL A 62 15.35 -5.83 -3.74
N PHE A 63 15.36 -5.70 -2.41
CA PHE A 63 16.44 -6.23 -1.58
C PHE A 63 16.59 -7.75 -1.69
N LEU A 64 15.47 -8.48 -1.68
CA LEU A 64 15.50 -9.93 -1.80
C LEU A 64 16.07 -10.39 -3.16
N LEU A 65 15.71 -9.70 -4.25
CA LEU A 65 16.32 -9.97 -5.56
C LEU A 65 17.83 -9.66 -5.55
N LEU A 66 18.23 -8.55 -4.94
CA LEU A 66 19.65 -8.18 -4.80
C LEU A 66 20.46 -9.21 -4.02
N LEU A 67 19.91 -9.76 -2.94
CA LEU A 67 20.54 -10.81 -2.14
C LEU A 67 20.75 -12.11 -2.92
N MET A 68 20.01 -12.34 -4.02
CA MET A 68 20.22 -13.48 -4.90
C MET A 68 21.45 -13.34 -5.80
N TYR A 69 21.98 -12.13 -6.00
CA TYR A 69 23.16 -11.89 -6.83
C TYR A 69 24.42 -12.66 -6.37
N PRO A 70 24.86 -12.58 -5.10
CA PRO A 70 25.99 -13.38 -4.62
C PRO A 70 25.68 -14.88 -4.66
N LEU A 71 24.42 -15.27 -4.43
CA LEU A 71 23.97 -16.66 -4.42
C LEU A 71 23.99 -17.28 -5.83
N LYS A 72 23.77 -16.49 -6.89
CA LYS A 72 23.95 -16.93 -8.28
C LYS A 72 25.37 -17.44 -8.56
N ARG A 73 26.38 -16.94 -7.83
CA ARG A 73 27.77 -17.37 -8.01
C ARG A 73 28.00 -18.81 -7.54
N THR A 74 27.18 -19.30 -6.61
CA THR A 74 27.32 -20.63 -6.01
C THR A 74 26.23 -21.61 -6.44
N ARG A 75 25.07 -21.13 -6.91
CA ARG A 75 23.95 -21.95 -7.40
C ARG A 75 23.27 -21.31 -8.61
N GLU A 76 22.76 -22.13 -9.50
CA GLU A 76 21.87 -21.65 -10.56
C GLU A 76 20.54 -21.18 -9.96
N VAL A 77 20.11 -19.99 -10.35
CA VAL A 77 18.85 -19.39 -9.89
C VAL A 77 17.95 -19.22 -11.10
N SER A 78 16.80 -19.89 -11.07
CA SER A 78 15.84 -19.88 -12.17
C SER A 78 14.99 -18.59 -12.20
N VAL A 79 14.45 -18.24 -13.36
CA VAL A 79 13.50 -17.10 -13.51
C VAL A 79 12.27 -17.28 -12.62
N PRO A 80 11.59 -18.45 -12.61
CA PRO A 80 10.47 -18.69 -11.70
C PRO A 80 10.81 -18.43 -10.23
N THR A 81 12.01 -18.85 -9.78
CA THR A 81 12.44 -18.62 -8.40
C THR A 81 12.58 -17.13 -8.08
N LEU A 82 13.19 -16.34 -8.98
CA LEU A 82 13.30 -14.88 -8.80
C LEU A 82 11.92 -14.20 -8.77
N VAL A 83 11.00 -14.62 -9.64
CA VAL A 83 9.62 -14.11 -9.65
C VAL A 83 8.89 -14.46 -8.36
N SER A 84 9.03 -15.70 -7.86
CA SER A 84 8.45 -16.08 -6.56
C SER A 84 9.02 -15.24 -5.42
N ILE A 85 10.34 -15.02 -5.38
CA ILE A 85 10.99 -14.20 -4.36
C ILE A 85 10.49 -12.76 -4.42
N TYR A 86 10.33 -12.20 -5.63
CA TYR A 86 9.77 -10.88 -5.83
C TYR A 86 8.33 -10.79 -5.32
N ILE A 87 7.46 -11.75 -5.69
CA ILE A 87 6.07 -11.77 -5.26
C ILE A 87 5.98 -11.88 -3.73
N ILE A 88 6.73 -12.81 -3.12
CA ILE A 88 6.77 -12.96 -1.66
C ILE A 88 7.27 -11.68 -1.01
N GLY A 89 8.35 -11.09 -1.51
CA GLY A 89 8.88 -9.83 -1.01
C GLY A 89 7.86 -8.70 -1.07
N LEU A 90 7.11 -8.61 -2.18
CA LEU A 90 6.07 -7.60 -2.38
C LEU A 90 4.91 -7.82 -1.39
N VAL A 91 4.37 -9.04 -1.31
CA VAL A 91 3.28 -9.37 -0.37
C VAL A 91 3.74 -9.14 1.08
N MET A 92 4.95 -9.56 1.43
CA MET A 92 5.52 -9.28 2.74
C MET A 92 5.70 -7.78 2.96
N SER A 93 6.13 -6.99 1.98
CA SER A 93 6.26 -5.52 2.18
C SER A 93 4.94 -4.82 2.49
N TYR A 94 3.87 -5.20 1.81
CA TYR A 94 2.55 -4.60 2.02
C TYR A 94 1.85 -5.13 3.28
N TYR A 95 1.98 -6.43 3.59
CA TYR A 95 1.18 -7.07 4.63
C TYR A 95 2.00 -7.67 5.78
N GLY A 96 3.19 -8.20 5.51
CA GLY A 96 4.03 -8.90 6.50
C GLY A 96 4.97 -7.98 7.29
N PHE A 97 5.50 -6.94 6.65
CA PHE A 97 6.43 -5.94 7.17
C PHE A 97 5.71 -4.70 7.73
N GLN A 98 4.38 -4.78 7.87
CA GLN A 98 3.48 -3.82 8.52
C GLN A 98 3.81 -2.35 8.21
N ASP A 99 3.22 -1.83 7.14
CA ASP A 99 3.20 -0.39 6.91
C ASP A 99 2.14 0.31 7.79
N MET A 100 2.50 1.53 8.19
CA MET A 100 1.72 2.56 8.88
C MET A 100 0.92 2.12 10.11
N VAL A 101 1.40 2.59 11.27
CA VAL A 101 0.54 2.89 12.43
C VAL A 101 0.02 1.63 13.14
N THR A 102 -0.31 1.80 14.41
CA THR A 102 -0.85 0.78 15.30
C THR A 102 -2.05 0.02 14.73
N PHE A 103 -2.70 0.48 13.65
CA PHE A 103 -3.84 -0.19 12.99
C PHE A 103 -3.47 -1.39 12.10
N ALA A 104 -2.21 -1.50 11.66
CA ALA A 104 -1.73 -2.64 10.86
C ALA A 104 -1.16 -3.80 11.72
N LEU A 105 -1.10 -3.61 13.04
CA LEU A 105 -0.71 -4.64 14.01
C LEU A 105 -1.85 -5.64 14.23
N HIS A 106 -2.12 -6.52 13.26
CA HIS A 106 -3.17 -7.52 13.44
C HIS A 106 -2.78 -8.56 14.50
N PRO A 107 -3.66 -8.90 15.46
CA PRO A 107 -5.01 -8.36 15.67
C PRO A 107 -5.08 -7.17 16.65
N VAL A 108 -3.98 -6.85 17.35
CA VAL A 108 -3.90 -5.84 18.44
C VAL A 108 -4.50 -4.49 18.05
N ALA A 109 -4.16 -4.01 16.85
CA ALA A 109 -4.73 -2.85 16.19
C ALA A 109 -6.24 -2.69 16.32
N HIS A 110 -6.96 -3.76 16.00
CA HIS A 110 -8.41 -3.72 15.86
C HIS A 110 -9.15 -3.78 17.18
N VAL A 111 -8.46 -4.18 18.25
CA VAL A 111 -9.04 -4.23 19.59
C VAL A 111 -8.68 -2.99 20.40
N MET A 112 -7.57 -2.31 20.11
CA MET A 112 -7.15 -1.07 20.78
C MET A 112 -8.24 -0.01 20.96
N PRO A 113 -9.18 0.22 20.01
CA PRO A 113 -10.27 1.17 20.21
C PRO A 113 -11.09 0.91 21.49
N ILE A 114 -11.17 -0.32 22.00
CA ILE A 114 -11.89 -0.65 23.24
C ILE A 114 -11.37 0.13 24.47
N LEU A 115 -10.07 0.46 24.48
CA LEU A 115 -9.41 1.20 25.55
C LEU A 115 -9.87 2.65 25.63
N TYR A 116 -10.23 3.22 24.49
CA TYR A 116 -10.61 4.63 24.33
C TYR A 116 -12.12 4.81 24.12
N SER A 117 -12.86 3.72 23.92
CA SER A 117 -14.31 3.73 23.77
C SER A 117 -15.04 4.03 25.09
N PRO A 118 -16.13 4.82 25.05
CA PRO A 118 -17.02 5.02 26.18
C PRO A 118 -17.74 3.72 26.56
N GLU A 119 -18.20 3.63 27.81
CA GLU A 119 -18.80 2.41 28.39
C GLU A 119 -19.90 1.76 27.53
N PRO A 120 -20.86 2.51 26.94
CA PRO A 120 -21.90 1.88 26.11
C PRO A 120 -21.35 1.19 24.86
N LEU A 121 -20.31 1.75 24.23
CA LEU A 121 -19.66 1.13 23.06
C LEU A 121 -18.77 -0.04 23.49
N ARG A 122 -18.12 0.06 24.65
CA ARG A 122 -17.31 -1.02 25.21
C ARG A 122 -18.13 -2.28 25.45
N THR A 123 -19.32 -2.16 26.07
CA THR A 123 -20.20 -3.31 26.31
C THR A 123 -20.62 -4.00 25.00
N ILE A 124 -20.85 -3.23 23.94
CA ILE A 124 -21.16 -3.79 22.62
C ILE A 124 -19.94 -4.53 22.06
N MET A 125 -18.75 -3.93 22.11
CA MET A 125 -17.52 -4.54 21.63
C MET A 125 -17.18 -5.84 22.38
N GLU A 126 -17.33 -5.86 23.70
CA GLU A 126 -17.10 -7.03 24.56
C GLU A 126 -18.10 -8.16 24.31
N SER A 127 -19.27 -7.86 23.72
CA SER A 127 -20.25 -8.89 23.35
C SER A 127 -19.80 -9.73 22.14
N TRP A 128 -18.80 -9.28 21.39
CA TRP A 128 -18.27 -10.02 20.26
C TRP A 128 -17.39 -11.16 20.74
N TRP A 129 -17.68 -12.38 20.29
CA TRP A 129 -16.96 -13.59 20.69
C TRP A 129 -15.45 -13.57 20.40
N TRP A 130 -15.02 -12.74 19.46
CA TRP A 130 -13.63 -12.59 19.06
C TRP A 130 -12.92 -11.44 19.78
N MET A 131 -13.62 -10.61 20.55
CA MET A 131 -13.01 -9.49 21.29
C MET A 131 -12.41 -10.00 22.61
N PRO A 132 -11.13 -9.73 22.91
CA PRO A 132 -10.57 -10.04 24.22
C PRO A 132 -11.24 -9.19 25.31
N PRO A 133 -11.31 -9.68 26.55
CA PRO A 133 -11.76 -8.89 27.70
C PRO A 133 -10.95 -7.60 27.89
N TYR A 134 -11.60 -6.52 28.35
CA TYR A 134 -10.97 -5.20 28.49
C TYR A 134 -9.74 -5.20 29.42
N ASP A 135 -9.76 -5.99 30.49
CA ASP A 135 -8.63 -6.16 31.41
C ASP A 135 -7.40 -6.74 30.69
N VAL A 136 -7.60 -7.72 29.82
CA VAL A 136 -6.52 -8.30 28.97
C VAL A 136 -6.00 -7.27 27.97
N VAL A 137 -6.88 -6.50 27.31
CA VAL A 137 -6.43 -5.47 26.35
C VAL A 137 -5.69 -4.33 27.08
N ARG A 138 -6.08 -4.01 28.32
CA ARG A 138 -5.44 -2.96 29.12
C ARG A 138 -3.99 -3.29 29.48
N GLU A 139 -3.62 -4.57 29.57
CA GLU A 139 -2.24 -5.01 29.83
C GLU A 139 -1.24 -4.59 28.73
N ILE A 140 -1.73 -4.22 27.55
CA ILE A 140 -0.89 -3.70 26.46
C ILE A 140 -0.26 -2.35 26.84
N ILE A 141 -0.95 -1.53 27.63
CA ILE A 141 -0.50 -0.17 28.01
C ILE A 141 0.81 -0.21 28.81
N PRO A 142 0.93 -0.96 29.93
CA PRO A 142 2.18 -1.03 30.67
C PRO A 142 3.28 -1.80 29.91
N GLY A 143 2.91 -2.71 29.01
CA GLY A 143 3.86 -3.59 28.32
C GLY A 143 4.56 -4.59 29.27
N GLY A 144 5.32 -5.53 28.72
CA GLY A 144 6.13 -6.48 29.51
C GLY A 144 5.34 -7.54 30.31
N MET A 145 4.02 -7.56 30.20
CA MET A 145 3.15 -8.59 30.79
C MET A 145 3.15 -9.88 29.96
N PRO A 146 3.03 -11.06 30.58
CA PRO A 146 2.90 -12.31 29.84
C PRO A 146 1.61 -12.31 29.01
N VAL A 147 1.72 -12.63 27.73
CA VAL A 147 0.58 -12.62 26.81
C VAL A 147 -0.41 -13.75 27.16
N ASN A 148 -1.67 -13.39 27.41
CA ASN A 148 -2.76 -14.35 27.59
C ASN A 148 -3.22 -14.93 26.24
N TRP A 149 -2.49 -15.90 25.71
CA TRP A 149 -2.78 -16.53 24.41
C TRP A 149 -4.21 -17.11 24.30
N GLY A 150 -4.79 -17.58 25.41
CA GLY A 150 -6.15 -18.11 25.43
C GLY A 150 -7.20 -17.04 25.14
N ALA A 151 -7.05 -15.85 25.74
CA ALA A 151 -7.95 -14.72 25.50
C ALA A 151 -7.79 -14.10 24.10
N TRP A 152 -6.56 -14.13 23.54
CA TRP A 152 -6.28 -13.58 22.21
C TRP A 152 -6.56 -14.54 21.05
N ALA A 153 -6.64 -15.85 21.29
CA ALA A 153 -6.81 -16.84 20.23
C ALA A 153 -8.07 -16.61 19.34
N PRO A 154 -9.26 -16.31 19.88
CA PRO A 154 -10.44 -16.00 19.06
C PRO A 154 -10.22 -14.78 18.15
N THR A 155 -9.57 -13.74 18.67
CA THR A 155 -9.24 -12.51 17.95
C THR A 155 -8.26 -12.79 16.81
N ILE A 156 -7.19 -13.53 17.10
CA ILE A 156 -6.19 -13.94 16.09
C ILE A 156 -6.88 -14.72 14.98
N LEU A 157 -7.70 -15.71 15.33
CA LEU A 157 -8.42 -16.53 14.36
C LEU A 157 -9.35 -15.71 13.49
N PHE A 158 -10.19 -14.86 14.10
CA PHE A 158 -11.16 -14.03 13.40
C PHE A 158 -10.51 -13.12 12.36
N TRP A 159 -9.51 -12.32 12.79
CA TRP A 159 -8.84 -11.38 11.88
C TRP A 159 -7.98 -12.08 10.84
N THR A 160 -7.34 -13.21 11.19
CA THR A 160 -6.58 -14.01 10.22
C THR A 160 -7.48 -14.52 9.09
N LEU A 161 -8.62 -15.12 9.44
CA LEU A 161 -9.56 -15.63 8.44
C LEU A 161 -10.22 -14.50 7.64
N TYR A 162 -10.50 -13.36 8.27
CA TYR A 162 -10.98 -12.17 7.58
C TYR A 162 -9.97 -11.68 6.53
N MET A 163 -8.68 -11.58 6.89
CA MET A 163 -7.63 -11.14 5.97
C MET A 163 -7.42 -12.13 4.81
N TYR A 164 -7.49 -13.44 5.06
CA TYR A 164 -7.51 -14.42 3.98
C TYR A 164 -8.71 -14.26 3.06
N THR A 165 -9.89 -14.02 3.63
CA THR A 165 -11.12 -13.79 2.86
C THR A 165 -10.99 -12.56 1.98
N PHE A 166 -10.47 -11.46 2.54
CA PHE A 166 -10.18 -10.22 1.82
C PHE A 166 -9.16 -10.44 0.69
N MET A 167 -8.07 -11.17 0.96
CA MET A 167 -7.07 -11.55 -0.04
C MET A 167 -7.69 -12.38 -1.17
N PHE A 168 -8.53 -13.37 -0.86
CA PHE A 168 -9.22 -14.17 -1.88
C PHE A 168 -10.16 -13.31 -2.73
N PHE A 169 -10.92 -12.40 -2.10
CA PHE A 169 -11.81 -11.50 -2.80
C PHE A 169 -11.05 -10.60 -3.78
N THR A 170 -10.06 -9.87 -3.29
CA THR A 170 -9.26 -8.94 -4.10
C THR A 170 -8.46 -9.68 -5.18
N SER A 171 -7.78 -10.77 -4.85
CA SER A 171 -6.98 -11.54 -5.81
C SER A 171 -7.84 -12.17 -6.91
N SER A 172 -9.04 -12.65 -6.58
CA SER A 172 -9.96 -13.22 -7.59
C SER A 172 -10.52 -12.16 -8.53
N LEU A 173 -10.74 -10.93 -8.07
CA LEU A 173 -11.04 -9.79 -8.95
C LEU A 173 -9.87 -9.48 -9.90
N MET A 174 -8.64 -9.51 -9.39
CA MET A 174 -7.44 -9.29 -10.21
C MET A 174 -7.25 -10.40 -11.24
N LEU A 175 -7.51 -11.65 -10.88
CA LEU A 175 -7.49 -12.78 -11.82
C LEU A 175 -8.54 -12.63 -12.92
N LEU A 176 -9.74 -12.14 -12.59
CA LEU A 176 -10.79 -11.88 -13.58
C LEU A 176 -10.36 -10.83 -14.61
N LEU A 177 -9.73 -9.74 -14.16
CA LEU A 177 -9.33 -8.61 -15.00
C LEU A 177 -7.91 -8.74 -15.59
N ARG A 178 -7.14 -9.73 -15.16
CA ARG A 178 -5.74 -9.96 -15.56
C ARG A 178 -5.54 -9.86 -17.06
N ARG A 179 -6.24 -10.68 -17.86
CA ARG A 179 -6.06 -10.69 -19.31
C ARG A 179 -6.50 -9.39 -19.96
N ARG A 180 -7.51 -8.72 -19.42
CA ARG A 180 -7.92 -7.40 -19.91
C ARG A 180 -6.81 -6.38 -19.71
N TRP A 181 -6.22 -6.30 -18.51
CA TRP A 181 -5.21 -5.30 -18.20
C TRP A 181 -3.82 -5.63 -18.76
N ILE A 182 -3.41 -6.89 -18.72
CA ILE A 182 -2.06 -7.31 -19.12
C ILE A 182 -1.98 -7.57 -20.63
N ASP A 183 -2.90 -8.38 -21.19
CA ASP A 183 -2.77 -8.83 -22.58
C ASP A 183 -3.40 -7.86 -23.58
N VAL A 184 -4.54 -7.27 -23.22
CA VAL A 184 -5.32 -6.38 -24.12
C VAL A 184 -4.88 -4.93 -23.97
N GLU A 185 -4.97 -4.38 -22.75
CA GLU A 185 -4.67 -2.98 -22.48
C GLU A 185 -3.17 -2.70 -22.31
N ARG A 186 -2.41 -3.72 -21.88
CA ARG A 186 -0.96 -3.65 -21.65
C ARG A 186 -0.57 -2.53 -20.68
N VAL A 187 -1.26 -2.52 -19.54
CA VAL A 187 -0.96 -1.62 -18.42
C VAL A 187 0.53 -1.76 -18.04
N PRO A 188 1.27 -0.65 -17.86
CA PRO A 188 2.74 -0.68 -17.81
C PRO A 188 3.34 -1.20 -16.49
N PHE A 189 2.64 -1.05 -15.35
CA PHE A 189 3.12 -1.39 -14.00
C PHE A 189 4.54 -0.85 -13.69
N PRO A 190 4.71 0.49 -13.51
CA PRO A 190 6.02 1.12 -13.31
C PRO A 190 6.90 0.48 -12.22
N HIS A 191 6.29 0.03 -11.12
CA HIS A 191 7.00 -0.69 -10.05
C HIS A 191 7.66 -2.00 -10.50
N VAL A 192 6.99 -2.75 -11.38
CA VAL A 192 7.53 -4.00 -11.92
C VAL A 192 8.60 -3.70 -12.96
N LEU A 193 8.43 -2.63 -13.76
CA LEU A 193 9.45 -2.20 -14.74
C LEU A 193 10.77 -1.83 -14.05
N ALA A 194 10.70 -1.11 -12.91
CA ALA A 194 11.87 -0.73 -12.13
C ALA A 194 12.67 -1.96 -11.65
N THR A 195 11.98 -3.03 -11.25
CA THR A 195 12.61 -4.25 -10.73
C THR A 195 12.95 -5.27 -11.80
N TYR A 196 12.27 -5.26 -12.94
CA TYR A 196 12.54 -6.12 -14.09
C TYR A 196 13.99 -5.98 -14.57
N GLY A 197 14.52 -4.76 -14.58
CA GLY A 197 15.94 -4.51 -14.90
C GLY A 197 16.91 -5.24 -13.95
N THR A 198 16.52 -5.44 -12.69
CA THR A 198 17.32 -6.23 -11.72
C THR A 198 17.26 -7.72 -12.05
N VAL A 199 16.11 -8.23 -12.48
CA VAL A 199 15.94 -9.63 -12.91
C VAL A 199 16.74 -9.91 -14.19
N GLU A 200 16.65 -9.04 -15.20
CA GLU A 200 17.47 -9.13 -16.42
C GLU A 200 18.96 -9.14 -16.06
N PHE A 201 19.37 -8.24 -15.16
CA PHE A 201 20.77 -8.15 -14.73
C PHE A 201 21.25 -9.42 -14.02
N ILE A 202 20.43 -9.98 -13.13
CA ILE A 202 20.73 -11.25 -12.48
C ILE A 202 20.80 -12.37 -13.51
N GLN A 203 20.01 -12.37 -14.58
CA GLN A 203 20.00 -13.44 -15.58
C GLN A 203 21.12 -13.34 -16.61
N ALA A 204 21.51 -12.12 -17.01
CA ALA A 204 22.45 -11.86 -18.09
C ALA A 204 23.69 -12.77 -18.04
N GLU A 205 23.96 -13.46 -19.16
CA GLU A 205 25.17 -14.24 -19.37
C GLU A 205 26.39 -13.32 -19.46
N ARG A 206 27.60 -13.86 -19.24
CA ARG A 206 28.85 -13.08 -19.17
C ARG A 206 29.12 -12.21 -20.41
N THR A 207 28.59 -12.58 -21.56
CA THR A 207 28.86 -12.00 -22.88
C THR A 207 27.92 -10.84 -23.26
N GLU A 208 26.73 -10.73 -22.65
CA GLU A 208 25.73 -9.67 -22.94
C GLU A 208 25.55 -8.69 -21.77
N ARG A 209 26.57 -8.57 -20.91
CA ARG A 209 26.46 -7.70 -19.73
C ARG A 209 26.35 -6.24 -20.15
N ARG A 210 25.13 -5.69 -20.10
CA ARG A 210 24.94 -4.24 -19.90
C ARG A 210 25.85 -3.79 -18.76
N SER A 211 26.45 -2.61 -18.92
CA SER A 211 27.33 -2.05 -17.90
C SER A 211 26.60 -2.01 -16.56
N ILE A 212 27.15 -2.67 -15.54
CA ILE A 212 26.62 -2.61 -14.16
C ILE A 212 26.84 -1.22 -13.53
N ARG A 213 27.65 -0.36 -14.15
CA ARG A 213 28.06 0.93 -13.58
C ARG A 213 26.87 1.82 -13.20
N PRO A 214 25.84 2.05 -14.04
CA PRO A 214 24.70 2.87 -13.65
C PRO A 214 23.95 2.30 -12.44
N TYR A 215 23.85 0.97 -12.34
CA TYR A 215 23.24 0.29 -11.21
C TYR A 215 24.04 0.48 -9.91
N ILE A 216 25.36 0.28 -9.96
CA ILE A 216 26.25 0.52 -8.82
C ILE A 216 26.22 2.00 -8.42
N ILE A 217 26.26 2.91 -9.39
CA ILE A 217 26.21 4.36 -9.12
C ILE A 217 24.89 4.69 -8.42
N GLY A 218 23.75 4.24 -8.96
CA GLY A 218 22.44 4.44 -8.34
C GLY A 218 22.35 3.86 -6.93
N PHE A 219 22.85 2.63 -6.73
CA PHE A 219 22.91 2.00 -5.42
C PHE A 219 23.79 2.78 -4.43
N ILE A 220 24.99 3.20 -4.83
CA ILE A 220 25.90 3.97 -3.96
C ILE A 220 25.27 5.32 -3.62
N VAL A 221 24.70 6.02 -4.60
CA VAL A 221 24.05 7.32 -4.38
C VAL A 221 22.87 7.18 -3.43
N GLY A 222 21.97 6.21 -3.68
CA GLY A 222 20.85 5.91 -2.78
C GLY A 222 21.33 5.55 -1.38
N PHE A 223 22.27 4.61 -1.27
CA PHE A 223 22.85 4.20 0.01
C PHE A 223 23.47 5.36 0.79
N LEU A 224 24.22 6.24 0.14
CA LEU A 224 24.82 7.40 0.80
C LEU A 224 23.77 8.41 1.29
N ILE A 225 22.71 8.64 0.50
CA ILE A 225 21.59 9.50 0.90
C ILE A 225 20.85 8.89 2.10
N GLU A 226 20.53 7.60 2.04
CA GLU A 226 19.83 6.90 3.12
C GLU A 226 20.63 6.82 4.41
N VAL A 227 21.91 6.47 4.33
CA VAL A 227 22.80 6.43 5.49
C VAL A 227 22.92 7.84 6.09
N GLN A 228 23.01 8.87 5.25
CA GLN A 228 23.04 10.25 5.74
C GLN A 228 21.75 10.62 6.50
N ILE A 229 20.56 10.24 6.00
CA ILE A 229 19.28 10.46 6.68
C ILE A 229 19.21 9.63 7.97
N LEU A 230 19.59 8.36 7.93
CA LEU A 230 19.60 7.45 9.08
C LEU A 230 20.49 8.00 10.22
N LEU A 231 21.72 8.40 9.90
CA LEU A 231 22.65 8.97 10.87
C LEU A 231 22.14 10.29 11.45
N THR A 232 21.41 11.08 10.67
CA THR A 232 20.75 12.31 11.13
C THR A 232 19.71 12.04 12.23
N TYR A 233 18.97 10.94 12.12
CA TYR A 233 17.99 10.49 13.13
C TYR A 233 18.62 9.79 14.33
N LEU A 234 19.67 8.99 14.13
CA LEU A 234 20.32 8.24 15.21
C LEU A 234 21.20 9.10 16.11
N PHE A 235 21.91 10.07 15.52
CA PHE A 235 22.95 10.81 16.22
C PHE A 235 22.68 12.31 16.18
N PRO A 236 22.29 12.95 17.30
CA PRO A 236 22.03 14.40 17.35
C PRO A 236 23.21 15.28 16.89
N TRP A 237 24.45 14.79 17.00
CA TRP A 237 25.65 15.50 16.57
C TRP A 237 25.96 15.36 15.06
N TRP A 238 25.38 14.39 14.37
CA TRP A 238 25.59 14.20 12.93
C TRP A 238 24.97 15.38 12.14
N PRO A 239 25.63 15.90 11.10
CA PRO A 239 25.11 17.04 10.33
C PRO A 239 23.82 16.67 9.60
N ASP A 240 22.82 17.55 9.63
CA ASP A 240 21.56 17.39 8.90
C ASP A 240 21.63 18.08 7.53
N ILE A 241 22.31 17.43 6.57
CA ILE A 241 22.56 17.99 5.23
C ILE A 241 21.25 18.22 4.46
N PHE A 242 20.25 17.35 4.65
CA PHE A 242 18.98 17.38 3.91
C PHE A 242 17.84 18.04 4.68
N GLY A 243 18.07 18.52 5.90
CA GLY A 243 17.08 19.23 6.73
C GLY A 243 15.95 18.34 7.27
N TYR A 244 16.20 17.07 7.58
CA TYR A 244 15.19 16.12 8.07
C TYR A 244 14.78 16.34 9.54
N ARG A 245 15.54 17.11 10.32
CA ARG A 245 15.24 17.34 11.75
C ARG A 245 14.15 18.37 12.00
N VAL A 246 14.01 19.32 11.10
CA VAL A 246 13.13 20.48 11.28
C VAL A 246 12.02 20.42 10.27
N ASN A 247 10.77 20.52 10.75
CA ASN A 247 9.58 20.65 9.91
C ASN A 247 9.43 19.56 8.83
N THR A 248 10.04 18.39 9.03
CA THR A 248 10.03 17.28 8.08
C THR A 248 9.64 16.00 8.80
N THR A 249 8.72 15.23 8.23
CA THR A 249 8.42 13.87 8.70
C THR A 249 9.55 12.92 8.33
N ALA A 250 9.60 11.76 8.98
CA ALA A 250 10.60 10.75 8.68
C ALA A 250 10.61 10.34 7.21
N VAL A 251 9.47 10.35 6.53
CA VAL A 251 9.36 9.99 5.10
C VAL A 251 9.64 11.14 4.14
N GLY A 252 10.27 12.22 4.61
CA GLY A 252 10.64 13.34 3.76
C GLY A 252 9.49 14.28 3.39
N CYS A 253 8.32 14.20 4.05
CA CYS A 253 7.25 15.19 3.85
C CYS A 253 7.54 16.44 4.69
N VAL A 254 7.79 17.56 4.03
CA VAL A 254 8.03 18.85 4.67
C VAL A 254 6.70 19.52 4.97
N CYS A 255 6.45 19.85 6.24
CA CYS A 255 5.31 20.63 6.69
C CYS A 255 5.78 22.05 7.00
N LEU A 256 5.43 23.01 6.14
CA LEU A 256 5.92 24.38 6.29
C LEU A 256 5.31 25.08 7.52
N PRO A 257 6.09 25.89 8.25
CA PRO A 257 5.57 26.66 9.38
C PRO A 257 4.65 27.80 8.89
N ALA A 258 3.78 28.30 9.77
CA ALA A 258 2.88 29.43 9.49
C ALA A 258 3.61 30.72 9.09
N THR A 259 4.89 30.84 9.42
CA THR A 259 5.75 31.99 9.09
C THR A 259 6.40 31.90 7.71
N ASP A 260 6.19 30.81 6.96
CA ASP A 260 6.77 30.65 5.64
C ASP A 260 6.15 31.63 4.61
N PRO A 261 6.96 32.40 3.86
CA PRO A 261 6.46 33.43 2.95
C PRO A 261 5.55 32.90 1.83
N LEU A 262 5.83 31.71 1.31
CA LEU A 262 4.99 31.11 0.26
C LEU A 262 3.65 30.70 0.85
N MET A 263 3.65 30.14 2.05
CA MET A 263 2.42 29.76 2.74
C MET A 263 1.56 30.96 3.14
N GLN A 264 2.16 32.10 3.47
CA GLN A 264 1.45 33.34 3.74
C GLN A 264 0.84 33.97 2.48
N SER A 265 1.31 33.58 1.29
CA SER A 265 0.85 34.11 0.02
C SER A 265 -0.11 33.17 -0.72
N ILE A 266 0.14 31.87 -0.65
CA ILE A 266 -0.57 30.82 -1.38
C ILE A 266 -1.28 29.92 -0.38
N VAL A 267 -2.59 29.90 -0.44
CA VAL A 267 -3.48 29.22 0.52
C VAL A 267 -3.35 27.71 0.41
N HIS A 268 -3.34 27.19 -0.82
CA HIS A 268 -3.18 25.76 -1.09
C HIS A 268 -1.79 25.22 -0.74
N TRP A 269 -0.77 26.09 -0.70
CA TRP A 269 0.58 25.66 -0.39
C TRP A 269 0.72 25.35 1.10
N GLY A 270 1.40 24.26 1.42
CA GLY A 270 1.60 23.87 2.82
C GLY A 270 2.59 22.73 3.01
N ARG A 271 2.76 21.89 2.00
CA ARG A 271 3.65 20.74 2.07
C ARG A 271 4.26 20.40 0.72
N PHE A 272 5.41 19.76 0.77
CA PHE A 272 6.02 19.10 -0.38
C PHE A 272 6.82 17.90 0.12
N THR A 273 7.00 16.89 -0.72
CA THR A 273 7.92 15.80 -0.42
C THR A 273 9.30 16.14 -0.93
N LYS A 274 10.34 15.83 -0.16
CA LYS A 274 11.75 15.82 -0.60
C LYS A 274 12.31 14.40 -0.66
N ASP A 275 11.45 13.39 -0.55
CA ASP A 275 11.83 11.98 -0.73
C ASP A 275 12.34 11.77 -2.17
N PRO A 276 13.64 11.46 -2.36
CA PRO A 276 14.21 11.29 -3.69
C PRO A 276 13.61 10.09 -4.42
N LEU A 277 13.15 9.05 -3.70
CA LEU A 277 12.63 7.83 -4.31
C LEU A 277 11.24 8.05 -4.91
N ALA A 278 10.39 8.81 -4.21
CA ALA A 278 9.11 9.26 -4.74
C ALA A 278 9.26 9.97 -6.10
N HIS A 279 10.26 10.86 -6.22
CA HIS A 279 10.54 11.55 -7.48
C HIS A 279 11.07 10.59 -8.56
N ALA A 280 11.96 9.66 -8.20
CA ALA A 280 12.53 8.70 -9.13
C ALA A 280 11.47 7.78 -9.80
N ILE A 281 10.45 7.36 -9.05
CA ILE A 281 9.36 6.53 -9.58
C ILE A 281 8.47 7.33 -10.54
N LEU A 282 8.20 8.60 -10.24
CA LEU A 282 7.38 9.45 -11.10
C LEU A 282 8.04 9.69 -12.47
N PHE A 283 9.37 9.57 -12.61
CA PHE A 283 10.03 9.56 -13.93
C PHE A 283 9.67 8.34 -14.79
N LEU A 284 9.15 7.26 -14.20
CA LEU A 284 8.67 6.07 -14.91
C LEU A 284 7.19 6.18 -15.28
N ALA A 285 6.46 7.16 -14.74
CA ALA A 285 5.06 7.37 -15.06
C ALA A 285 4.90 7.98 -16.47
N PRO A 286 3.86 7.58 -17.23
CA PRO A 286 3.53 8.20 -18.52
C PRO A 286 3.39 9.73 -18.44
N LEU A 287 3.90 10.43 -19.45
CA LEU A 287 3.94 11.90 -19.50
C LEU A 287 2.55 12.54 -19.42
N ASP A 288 1.56 11.89 -20.02
CA ASP A 288 0.16 12.32 -20.08
C ASP A 288 -0.48 12.36 -18.69
N ILE A 289 -0.09 11.42 -17.82
CA ILE A 289 -0.53 11.38 -16.42
C ILE A 289 0.16 12.48 -15.62
N LEU A 290 1.48 12.63 -15.78
CA LEU A 290 2.24 13.68 -15.10
C LEU A 290 1.74 15.08 -15.48
N PHE A 291 1.42 15.28 -16.76
CA PHE A 291 0.81 16.51 -17.25
C PHE A 291 -0.56 16.75 -16.60
N SER A 292 -1.44 15.74 -16.61
CA SER A 292 -2.77 15.85 -16.01
C SER A 292 -2.68 16.15 -14.52
N PHE A 293 -1.85 15.41 -13.78
CA PHE A 293 -1.60 15.64 -12.35
C PHE A 293 -1.14 17.08 -12.10
N THR A 294 -0.10 17.53 -12.80
CA THR A 294 0.44 18.88 -12.65
C THR A 294 -0.60 19.95 -12.98
N PHE A 295 -1.32 19.79 -14.09
CA PHE A 295 -2.35 20.73 -14.52
C PHE A 295 -3.48 20.85 -13.48
N PHE A 296 -4.01 19.71 -13.01
CA PHE A 296 -5.09 19.71 -12.03
C PHE A 296 -4.62 20.21 -10.65
N THR A 297 -3.39 19.93 -10.22
CA THR A 297 -2.81 20.53 -9.01
C THR A 297 -2.71 22.05 -9.13
N ILE A 298 -2.23 22.58 -10.25
CA ILE A 298 -2.19 24.04 -10.49
C ILE A 298 -3.60 24.63 -10.50
N LEU A 299 -4.56 23.94 -11.13
CA LEU A 299 -5.96 24.38 -11.14
C LEU A 299 -6.54 24.43 -9.72
N MET A 300 -6.29 23.41 -8.89
CA MET A 300 -6.72 23.41 -7.49
C MET A 300 -6.11 24.58 -6.70
N ILE A 301 -4.82 24.87 -6.89
CA ILE A 301 -4.15 26.02 -6.29
C ILE A 301 -4.85 27.33 -6.68
N ILE A 302 -5.16 27.51 -7.98
CA ILE A 302 -5.84 28.71 -8.49
C ILE A 302 -7.24 28.83 -7.89
N LEU A 303 -8.00 27.74 -7.85
CA LEU A 303 -9.37 27.72 -7.33
C LEU A 303 -9.42 28.01 -5.83
N ASP A 304 -8.53 27.42 -5.04
CA ASP A 304 -8.43 27.68 -3.59
C ASP A 304 -8.00 29.12 -3.32
N GLN A 305 -7.10 29.66 -4.14
CA GLN A 305 -6.70 31.06 -4.02
C GLN A 305 -7.86 32.02 -4.37
N ALA A 306 -8.66 31.68 -5.40
CA ALA A 306 -9.85 32.45 -5.73
C ALA A 306 -10.90 32.38 -4.61
N ALA A 307 -11.12 31.20 -4.03
CA ALA A 307 -12.01 31.03 -2.88
C ALA A 307 -11.55 31.87 -1.68
N TYR A 308 -10.24 31.94 -1.44
CA TYR A 308 -9.68 32.80 -0.40
C TYR A 308 -9.97 34.29 -0.63
N VAL A 309 -9.82 34.79 -1.87
CA VAL A 309 -10.15 36.17 -2.22
C VAL A 309 -11.65 36.47 -2.03
N LEU A 310 -12.51 35.46 -2.20
CA LEU A 310 -13.96 35.55 -1.94
C LEU A 310 -14.32 35.46 -0.44
N GLY A 311 -13.34 35.34 0.45
CA GLY A 311 -13.52 35.33 1.90
C GLY A 311 -13.60 33.94 2.54
N TYR A 312 -13.38 32.86 1.78
CA TYR A 312 -13.25 31.52 2.35
C TYR A 312 -11.84 31.32 2.95
N HIS A 313 -11.70 30.40 3.91
CA HIS A 313 -10.40 29.97 4.44
C HIS A 313 -9.46 31.06 4.98
N THR A 314 -9.99 32.20 5.46
CA THR A 314 -9.18 33.35 5.89
C THR A 314 -8.23 33.05 7.05
N GLY A 315 -8.55 32.05 7.87
CA GLY A 315 -7.70 31.57 8.97
C GLY A 315 -6.54 30.65 8.55
N LEU A 316 -6.47 30.17 7.30
CA LEU A 316 -5.44 29.21 6.92
C LEU A 316 -4.04 29.82 6.84
N LEU A 317 -3.94 31.12 6.55
CA LEU A 317 -2.65 31.82 6.47
C LEU A 317 -1.86 31.81 7.78
N THR A 318 -2.53 31.67 8.93
CA THR A 318 -1.91 31.62 10.25
C THR A 318 -1.70 30.21 10.78
N THR A 319 -2.09 29.19 10.01
CA THR A 319 -1.94 27.77 10.37
C THR A 319 -0.75 27.13 9.67
N GLY A 320 -0.10 26.17 10.33
CA GLY A 320 0.99 25.39 9.75
C GLY A 320 0.52 24.55 8.56
N GLY A 321 1.43 24.21 7.65
CA GLY A 321 1.15 23.39 6.46
C GLY A 321 0.64 21.98 6.80
N GLY A 322 0.97 21.48 7.99
CA GLY A 322 0.32 20.33 8.62
C GLY A 322 -1.20 20.49 8.68
N CYS A 323 -1.66 21.58 9.28
CA CYS A 323 -3.07 21.90 9.49
C CYS A 323 -3.86 22.10 8.18
N ARG A 324 -3.20 22.50 7.10
CA ARG A 324 -3.84 22.79 5.80
C ARG A 324 -4.25 21.58 4.98
N ALA A 325 -3.72 20.38 5.28
CA ALA A 325 -3.96 19.17 4.48
C ALA A 325 -4.68 18.03 5.23
N ILE A 326 -4.32 17.75 6.49
CA ILE A 326 -4.78 16.51 7.19
C ILE A 326 -5.96 16.75 8.14
N TYR A 327 -6.06 17.93 8.75
CA TYR A 327 -6.98 18.15 9.87
C TYR A 327 -8.38 18.55 9.41
N ASP A 328 -9.36 18.53 10.31
CA ASP A 328 -10.78 18.76 9.95
C ASP A 328 -11.06 20.17 9.38
N GLN A 329 -10.17 21.12 9.63
CA GLN A 329 -10.25 22.49 9.08
C GLN A 329 -9.42 22.68 7.80
N ALA A 330 -8.82 21.61 7.26
CA ALA A 330 -8.00 21.65 6.05
C ALA A 330 -8.85 21.92 4.79
N LEU A 331 -8.21 22.47 3.76
CA LEU A 331 -8.84 22.78 2.46
C LEU A 331 -9.55 21.57 1.84
N TYR A 332 -9.00 20.38 2.06
CA TYR A 332 -9.54 19.15 1.51
C TYR A 332 -10.93 18.78 2.04
N TRP A 333 -11.27 19.18 3.27
CA TRP A 333 -12.50 18.78 3.96
C TRP A 333 -13.50 19.91 4.15
N THR A 334 -13.14 21.12 3.73
CA THR A 334 -13.92 22.33 4.00
C THR A 334 -14.49 22.94 2.72
N PRO A 335 -15.60 23.70 2.82
CA PRO A 335 -16.18 24.39 1.68
C PRO A 335 -15.25 25.49 1.16
N PRO A 336 -15.27 25.79 -0.15
CA PRO A 336 -16.37 25.45 -1.07
C PRO A 336 -16.17 24.15 -1.87
N PHE A 337 -14.94 23.64 -2.03
CA PHE A 337 -14.66 22.59 -3.02
C PHE A 337 -14.69 21.17 -2.46
N TYR A 338 -14.39 20.96 -1.17
CA TYR A 338 -14.43 19.63 -0.57
C TYR A 338 -13.58 18.60 -1.35
N TRP A 339 -12.33 18.95 -1.68
CA TRP A 339 -11.47 18.16 -2.59
C TRP A 339 -11.37 16.67 -2.24
N ALA A 340 -11.38 16.31 -0.95
CA ALA A 340 -11.36 14.91 -0.54
C ALA A 340 -12.60 14.13 -1.00
N TYR A 341 -13.79 14.74 -0.95
CA TYR A 341 -15.02 14.12 -1.43
C TYR A 341 -15.05 14.03 -2.95
N ILE A 342 -14.46 15.02 -3.65
CA ILE A 342 -14.24 14.93 -5.10
C ILE A 342 -13.33 13.75 -5.42
N SER A 343 -12.24 13.56 -4.67
CA SER A 343 -11.36 12.39 -4.82
C SER A 343 -12.08 11.07 -4.56
N MET A 344 -12.95 10.98 -3.54
CA MET A 344 -13.82 9.82 -3.32
C MET A 344 -14.72 9.54 -4.52
N GLY A 345 -15.33 10.59 -5.08
CA GLY A 345 -16.11 10.49 -6.32
C GLY A 345 -15.27 10.04 -7.52
N GLY A 346 -14.01 10.49 -7.59
CA GLY A 346 -13.02 10.06 -8.58
C GLY A 346 -12.73 8.57 -8.52
N ILE A 347 -12.60 8.00 -7.31
CA ILE A 347 -12.42 6.55 -7.12
C ILE A 347 -13.60 5.79 -7.74
N VAL A 348 -14.82 6.21 -7.43
CA VAL A 348 -16.03 5.59 -7.99
C VAL A 348 -16.07 5.76 -9.52
N ALA A 349 -15.75 6.95 -10.02
CA ALA A 349 -15.75 7.25 -11.46
C ALA A 349 -14.75 6.38 -12.24
N ILE A 350 -13.54 6.18 -11.72
CA ILE A 350 -12.53 5.32 -12.36
C ILE A 350 -12.98 3.86 -12.33
N ALA A 351 -13.45 3.35 -11.19
CA ALA A 351 -13.97 1.98 -11.11
C ALA A 351 -15.10 1.75 -12.12
N LEU A 352 -16.07 2.67 -12.18
CA LEU A 352 -17.17 2.59 -13.15
C LEU A 352 -16.69 2.69 -14.59
N MET A 353 -15.71 3.56 -14.88
CA MET A 353 -15.10 3.68 -16.20
C MET A 353 -14.43 2.37 -16.61
N VAL A 354 -13.60 1.78 -15.74
CA VAL A 354 -12.90 0.51 -16.01
C VAL A 354 -13.90 -0.61 -16.24
N MET A 355 -14.92 -0.73 -15.39
CA MET A 355 -15.98 -1.72 -15.54
C MET A 355 -16.83 -1.51 -16.80
N TRP A 356 -17.08 -0.25 -17.17
CA TRP A 356 -17.79 0.08 -18.40
C TRP A 356 -16.99 -0.33 -19.65
N HIS A 357 -15.68 -0.07 -19.67
CA HIS A 357 -14.81 -0.46 -20.79
C HIS A 357 -14.58 -1.97 -20.84
N SER A 358 -14.63 -2.67 -19.70
CA SER A 358 -14.52 -4.12 -19.63
C SER A 358 -15.86 -4.86 -19.77
N ARG A 359 -17.01 -4.17 -19.91
CA ARG A 359 -18.35 -4.77 -19.84
C ARG A 359 -18.58 -5.95 -20.80
N THR A 360 -18.08 -5.86 -22.03
CA THR A 360 -18.21 -6.93 -23.03
C THR A 360 -17.35 -8.12 -22.66
N TYR A 361 -16.11 -7.86 -22.25
CA TYR A 361 -15.19 -8.87 -21.73
C TYR A 361 -15.79 -9.59 -20.52
N VAL A 362 -16.28 -8.86 -19.51
CA VAL A 362 -16.90 -9.44 -18.31
C VAL A 362 -18.16 -10.25 -18.65
N ALA A 363 -18.96 -9.78 -19.61
CA ALA A 363 -20.13 -10.52 -20.08
C ALA A 363 -19.74 -11.85 -20.76
N ASP A 364 -18.64 -11.85 -21.51
CA ASP A 364 -18.17 -13.05 -22.20
C ASP A 364 -17.51 -14.04 -21.23
N THR A 365 -16.70 -13.58 -20.26
CA THR A 365 -16.16 -14.44 -19.20
C THR A 365 -17.26 -15.06 -18.34
N PHE A 366 -18.34 -14.32 -18.10
CA PHE A 366 -19.50 -14.83 -17.36
C PHE A 366 -20.25 -15.92 -18.16
N LYS A 367 -20.45 -15.73 -19.48
CA LYS A 367 -21.01 -16.78 -20.33
C LYS A 367 -20.11 -18.01 -20.34
N GLU A 368 -18.80 -17.85 -20.44
CA GLU A 368 -17.85 -18.97 -20.41
C GLU A 368 -17.89 -19.72 -19.07
N ALA A 369 -18.04 -19.02 -17.96
CA ALA A 369 -18.20 -19.60 -16.63
C ALA A 369 -19.46 -20.48 -16.51
N ILE A 370 -20.60 -20.01 -17.05
CA ILE A 370 -21.86 -20.76 -17.06
C ILE A 370 -21.75 -22.02 -17.93
N HIS A 371 -21.17 -21.88 -19.13
CA HIS A 371 -21.04 -22.99 -20.08
C HIS A 371 -19.90 -23.95 -19.74
N GLY A 372 -19.08 -23.66 -18.72
CA GLY A 372 -17.95 -24.50 -18.31
C GLY A 372 -16.91 -24.67 -19.40
N ARG A 373 -16.75 -23.69 -20.30
CA ARG A 373 -15.76 -23.75 -21.38
C ARG A 373 -14.35 -23.57 -20.80
N PRO A 374 -13.32 -24.25 -21.35
CA PRO A 374 -11.96 -24.06 -20.89
C PRO A 374 -11.50 -22.62 -21.14
N SER A 375 -10.97 -21.98 -20.10
CA SER A 375 -10.39 -20.64 -20.16
C SER A 375 -8.97 -20.71 -20.73
N ASN A 376 -8.84 -20.64 -22.05
CA ASN A 376 -7.55 -20.72 -22.73
C ASN A 376 -6.61 -19.57 -22.29
N GLY A 377 -5.48 -19.92 -21.66
CA GLY A 377 -4.46 -18.97 -21.21
C GLY A 377 -4.72 -18.30 -19.84
N GLU A 378 -5.74 -18.77 -19.10
CA GLU A 378 -5.94 -18.39 -17.70
C GLU A 378 -5.52 -19.50 -16.74
N VAL A 379 -4.98 -19.11 -15.59
CA VAL A 379 -4.53 -20.05 -14.55
C VAL A 379 -5.70 -20.83 -13.94
N PHE A 380 -6.85 -20.17 -13.79
CA PHE A 380 -8.08 -20.75 -13.27
C PHE A 380 -9.20 -20.63 -14.30
N SER A 381 -10.12 -21.59 -14.30
CA SER A 381 -11.36 -21.47 -15.06
C SER A 381 -12.17 -20.26 -14.56
N TYR A 382 -12.84 -19.55 -15.46
CA TYR A 382 -13.70 -18.43 -15.06
C TYR A 382 -14.77 -18.85 -14.05
N ARG A 383 -15.28 -20.09 -14.13
CA ARG A 383 -16.20 -20.66 -13.14
C ARG A 383 -15.59 -20.67 -11.73
N THR A 384 -14.34 -21.10 -11.61
CA THR A 384 -13.61 -21.09 -10.32
C THR A 384 -13.43 -19.66 -9.82
N ILE A 385 -13.05 -18.73 -10.71
CA ILE A 385 -12.84 -17.32 -10.34
C ILE A 385 -14.14 -16.70 -9.79
N TYR A 386 -15.27 -16.85 -10.48
CA TYR A 386 -16.56 -16.33 -9.99
C TYR A 386 -17.03 -17.00 -8.70
N LEU A 387 -16.79 -18.31 -8.52
CA LEU A 387 -17.09 -18.98 -7.27
C LEU A 387 -16.23 -18.44 -6.12
N LEU A 388 -14.94 -18.18 -6.34
CA LEU A 388 -14.07 -17.56 -5.34
C LEU A 388 -14.55 -16.15 -4.99
N ILE A 389 -14.90 -15.32 -5.98
CA ILE A 389 -15.46 -13.98 -5.75
C ILE A 389 -16.74 -14.07 -4.91
N LEU A 390 -17.68 -14.95 -5.30
CA LEU A 390 -18.96 -15.10 -4.60
C LEU A 390 -18.79 -15.59 -3.17
N MET A 391 -17.99 -16.65 -2.97
CA MET A 391 -17.78 -17.24 -1.64
C MET A 391 -17.07 -16.25 -0.72
N SER A 392 -16.01 -15.59 -1.20
CA SER A 392 -15.29 -14.58 -0.40
C SER A 392 -16.17 -13.37 -0.09
N ALA A 393 -17.00 -12.89 -1.03
CA ALA A 393 -17.99 -11.85 -0.78
C ALA A 393 -18.99 -12.22 0.32
N VAL A 394 -19.54 -13.45 0.28
CA VAL A 394 -20.45 -13.95 1.31
C VAL A 394 -19.77 -14.02 2.68
N PHE A 395 -18.54 -14.53 2.74
CA PHE A 395 -17.78 -14.57 3.98
C PHE A 395 -17.47 -13.17 4.51
N MET A 396 -17.07 -12.22 3.65
CA MET A 396 -16.81 -10.82 4.06
C MET A 396 -18.05 -10.16 4.68
N ILE A 397 -19.23 -10.40 4.10
CA ILE A 397 -20.51 -9.92 4.67
C ILE A 397 -20.76 -10.60 6.02
N ALA A 398 -20.58 -11.92 6.11
CA ALA A 398 -20.78 -12.67 7.35
C ALA A 398 -19.88 -12.16 8.49
N TYR A 399 -18.60 -11.89 8.23
CA TYR A 399 -17.67 -11.33 9.22
C TYR A 399 -18.11 -9.96 9.76
N GLN A 400 -18.59 -9.08 8.88
CA GLN A 400 -19.11 -7.78 9.30
C GLN A 400 -20.40 -7.95 10.13
N CYS A 401 -21.29 -8.85 9.73
CA CYS A 401 -22.51 -9.16 10.49
C CYS A 401 -22.21 -9.74 11.89
N PHE A 402 -21.17 -10.56 12.04
CA PHE A 402 -20.72 -11.06 13.35
C PHE A 402 -20.22 -9.94 14.27
N SER A 403 -19.88 -8.78 13.73
CA SER A 403 -19.49 -7.58 14.47
C SER A 403 -20.68 -6.65 14.76
N GLY A 404 -21.91 -7.13 14.56
CA GLY A 404 -23.14 -6.37 14.82
C GLY A 404 -23.55 -5.41 13.70
N ILE A 405 -22.87 -5.45 12.54
CA ILE A 405 -23.20 -4.61 11.38
C ILE A 405 -24.41 -5.21 10.65
N THR A 406 -25.35 -4.38 10.21
CA THR A 406 -26.50 -4.85 9.41
C THR A 406 -26.06 -5.30 8.02
N ILE A 407 -26.78 -6.24 7.42
CA ILE A 407 -26.50 -6.75 6.07
C ILE A 407 -26.45 -5.60 5.05
N ALA A 408 -27.33 -4.59 5.18
CA ALA A 408 -27.35 -3.44 4.27
C ALA A 408 -26.04 -2.65 4.31
N VAL A 409 -25.51 -2.37 5.51
CA VAL A 409 -24.23 -1.67 5.67
C VAL A 409 -23.06 -2.54 5.21
N ALA A 410 -23.11 -3.85 5.48
CA ALA A 410 -22.09 -4.79 5.01
C ALA A 410 -22.01 -4.88 3.47
N LEU A 411 -23.17 -4.83 2.79
CA LEU A 411 -23.23 -4.76 1.33
C LEU A 411 -22.62 -3.47 0.77
N VAL A 412 -22.88 -2.33 1.43
CA VAL A 412 -22.23 -1.06 1.07
C VAL A 412 -20.71 -1.17 1.26
N GLY A 413 -20.24 -1.72 2.38
CA GLY A 413 -18.82 -1.94 2.65
C GLY A 413 -18.14 -2.86 1.62
N LEU A 414 -18.83 -3.92 1.18
CA LEU A 414 -18.35 -4.80 0.11
C LEU A 414 -18.26 -4.04 -1.23
N MET A 415 -19.27 -3.24 -1.56
CA MET A 415 -19.27 -2.42 -2.79
C MET A 415 -18.11 -1.42 -2.77
N VAL A 416 -17.89 -0.73 -1.64
CA VAL A 416 -16.75 0.19 -1.49
C VAL A 416 -15.43 -0.56 -1.67
N THR A 417 -15.26 -1.71 -1.02
CA THR A 417 -14.06 -2.56 -1.19
C THR A 417 -13.84 -2.94 -2.65
N PHE A 418 -14.89 -3.35 -3.37
CA PHE A 418 -14.83 -3.71 -4.79
C PHE A 418 -14.35 -2.52 -5.65
N LEU A 419 -14.96 -1.35 -5.48
CA LEU A 419 -14.62 -0.15 -6.25
C LEU A 419 -13.18 0.32 -5.96
N HIS A 420 -12.78 0.28 -4.69
CA HIS A 420 -11.44 0.70 -4.28
C HIS A 420 -10.37 -0.25 -4.82
N SER A 421 -10.58 -1.57 -4.70
CA SER A 421 -9.64 -2.59 -5.19
C SER A 421 -9.37 -2.48 -6.70
N ILE A 422 -10.41 -2.20 -7.49
CA ILE A 422 -10.28 -1.99 -8.95
C ILE A 422 -9.51 -0.70 -9.22
N THR A 423 -9.89 0.39 -8.58
CA THR A 423 -9.29 1.70 -8.84
C THR A 423 -7.84 1.75 -8.42
N ASP A 424 -7.51 1.29 -7.22
CA ASP A 424 -6.15 1.32 -6.69
C ASP A 424 -5.22 0.48 -7.54
N THR A 425 -5.65 -0.72 -7.93
CA THR A 425 -4.81 -1.59 -8.77
C THR A 425 -4.60 -0.98 -10.16
N TYR A 426 -5.65 -0.39 -10.73
CA TYR A 426 -5.57 0.25 -12.04
C TYR A 426 -4.66 1.50 -12.00
N ALA A 427 -4.83 2.35 -10.99
CA ALA A 427 -4.02 3.55 -10.78
C ALA A 427 -2.55 3.20 -10.49
N LEU A 428 -2.30 2.21 -9.64
CA LEU A 428 -0.97 1.69 -9.37
C LEU A 428 -0.32 1.13 -10.64
N GLY A 429 -1.10 0.42 -11.47
CA GLY A 429 -0.64 -0.15 -12.73
C GLY A 429 -0.29 0.91 -13.78
N ILE A 430 -1.01 2.03 -13.81
CA ILE A 430 -0.81 3.08 -14.82
C ILE A 430 0.22 4.13 -14.37
N ALA A 431 0.08 4.64 -13.15
CA ALA A 431 0.87 5.76 -12.64
C ALA A 431 2.02 5.34 -11.72
N GLY A 432 2.05 4.10 -11.23
CA GLY A 432 3.01 3.69 -10.20
C GLY A 432 2.73 4.31 -8.83
N CYS A 433 1.47 4.74 -8.59
CA CYS A 433 1.02 5.29 -7.32
C CYS A 433 -0.43 4.86 -7.08
N PRO A 434 -0.78 4.33 -5.89
CA PRO A 434 -2.17 4.04 -5.56
C PRO A 434 -2.95 5.33 -5.23
N PHE A 435 -4.29 5.26 -5.23
CA PHE A 435 -5.14 6.32 -4.67
C PHE A 435 -5.15 6.20 -3.14
N VAL A 436 -4.07 6.61 -2.47
CA VAL A 436 -4.04 6.56 -1.01
C VAL A 436 -4.91 7.68 -0.44
N HIS A 437 -6.06 7.30 0.09
CA HIS A 437 -6.91 8.19 0.87
C HIS A 437 -6.26 8.44 2.24
N GLU A 438 -5.36 9.42 2.33
CA GLU A 438 -4.52 9.64 3.53
C GLU A 438 -5.32 9.74 4.85
N LYS A 439 -6.57 10.23 4.86
CA LYS A 439 -7.31 10.43 6.13
C LYS A 439 -7.58 9.15 6.92
N ALA A 440 -7.80 8.01 6.27
CA ALA A 440 -8.08 6.75 6.98
C ALA A 440 -6.81 6.14 7.63
N VAL A 441 -5.64 6.67 7.27
CA VAL A 441 -4.34 6.23 7.79
C VAL A 441 -3.89 7.09 8.99
N TRP A 442 -4.48 8.29 9.15
CA TRP A 442 -4.11 9.28 10.17
C TRP A 442 -5.17 9.51 11.27
N MET A 443 -6.37 8.95 11.13
CA MET A 443 -7.38 8.83 12.20
C MET A 443 -7.44 7.39 12.67
#